data_AF-A0A6G2DIB8-F1
#
_entry.id   AF-A0A6G2DIB8-F1
#
_cell.length_a   1.000
_cell.length_b   1.000
_cell.length_c   1.000
_cell.angle_alpha   90.00
_cell.angle_beta   90.00
_cell.angle_gamma   90.00
#
_symmetry.space_group_name_H-M   'P 1'
#
loop_
_entity.id
_entity.type
_entity.pdbx_description
1 polymer ?
#
loop_
_entity_poly.entity_id
_entity_poly.type
_entity_poly.pdbx_seq_one_letter_code
_entity_poly.pdbx_strand_id
1 'polypeptide(L)' 'DLYKNHADWTIHLLDREKSVGRNQYVLDLTRQEVVDYLFDSISKIIIKTNLDYIKWDMNRHITDIYSIELDSEQQM' A
#
# COMPACT_ATOMS: atom_id res chain seq x y z
N ASP A 1 4.80 4.82 -12.15
CA ASP A 1 5.70 5.76 -11.45
C ASP A 1 5.79 5.52 -9.94
N LEU A 2 4.68 5.25 -9.24
CA LEU A 2 4.69 4.97 -7.78
C LEU A 2 5.76 3.96 -7.34
N TYR A 3 5.77 2.74 -7.91
CA TYR A 3 6.76 1.72 -7.53
C TYR A 3 8.20 2.10 -7.88
N LYS A 4 8.42 2.90 -8.94
CA LYS A 4 9.76 3.34 -9.34
C LYS A 4 10.32 4.37 -8.35
N ASN A 5 9.45 5.20 -7.78
CA ASN A 5 9.82 6.27 -6.86
C ASN A 5 9.82 5.81 -5.39
N HIS A 6 8.97 4.83 -5.05
CA HIS A 6 8.74 4.35 -3.69
C HIS A 6 8.67 2.82 -3.65
N ALA A 7 9.77 2.17 -4.04
CA ALA A 7 9.88 0.70 -4.03
C ALA A 7 9.83 0.11 -2.60
N ASP A 8 10.14 0.93 -1.60
CA ASP A 8 10.15 0.64 -0.16
C ASP A 8 8.74 0.63 0.45
N TRP A 9 7.74 1.22 -0.22
CA TRP A 9 6.34 1.24 0.26
C TRP A 9 5.62 -0.10 0.09
N THR A 10 6.22 -1.09 -0.57
CA THR A 10 5.61 -2.41 -0.69
C THR A 10 5.90 -3.25 0.55
N ILE A 11 4.91 -4.00 1.04
CA ILE A 11 5.12 -5.04 2.07
C ILE A 11 6.08 -6.08 1.50
N HIS A 12 7.26 -6.22 2.12
CA HIS A 12 8.24 -7.25 1.80
C HIS A 12 9.19 -7.49 2.97
N LEU A 13 9.67 -8.73 3.09
CA LEU A 13 10.74 -9.09 4.01
C LEU A 13 12.09 -8.78 3.35
N LEU A 14 13.02 -8.18 4.11
CA LEU A 14 14.36 -7.81 3.62
C LEU A 14 15.13 -8.98 2.96
N ASP A 15 14.92 -10.20 3.46
CA ASP A 15 15.65 -11.40 3.03
C ASP A 15 14.79 -12.43 2.28
N ARG A 16 13.61 -12.06 1.77
CA ARG A 16 12.79 -12.95 0.92
C ARG A 16 12.36 -12.30 -0.39
N GLU A 17 12.26 -13.13 -1.43
CA GLU A 17 11.66 -12.68 -2.69
C GLU A 17 10.22 -12.23 -2.47
N LYS A 18 9.88 -11.07 -3.06
CA LYS A 18 8.57 -10.44 -2.91
C LYS A 18 7.48 -11.37 -3.49
N SER A 19 6.49 -11.73 -2.68
CA SER A 19 5.38 -12.56 -3.13
C SER A 19 4.44 -11.81 -4.09
N VAL A 20 4.52 -12.17 -5.37
CA VAL A 20 3.68 -11.60 -6.41
C VAL A 20 2.35 -12.36 -6.46
N GLY A 21 1.25 -11.65 -6.21
CA GLY A 21 -0.11 -12.15 -6.38
C GLY A 21 -0.78 -11.37 -7.50
N ARG A 22 -1.24 -12.05 -8.56
CA ARG A 22 -1.88 -11.42 -9.75
C ARG A 22 -1.04 -10.28 -10.38
N ASN A 23 0.29 -10.42 -10.40
CA ASN A 23 1.21 -9.38 -10.90
C ASN A 23 1.17 -8.04 -10.14
N GLN A 24 0.75 -8.06 -8.88
CA GLN A 24 0.64 -6.88 -8.01
C GLN A 24 1.40 -7.10 -6.70
N TYR A 25 1.79 -6.01 -6.03
CA TYR A 25 2.29 -6.00 -4.65
C TYR A 25 1.29 -5.28 -3.74
N VAL A 26 1.39 -5.48 -2.43
CA VAL A 26 0.57 -4.77 -1.43
C VAL A 26 1.36 -3.60 -0.86
N LEU A 27 0.74 -2.44 -0.74
CA LEU A 27 1.33 -1.27 -0.08
C LEU A 27 1.29 -1.47 1.44
N ASP A 28 2.33 -1.01 2.12
CA ASP A 28 2.42 -0.99 3.56
C ASP A 28 1.61 0.19 4.12
N LEU A 29 0.39 -0.09 4.53
CA LEU A 29 -0.53 0.89 5.10
C LEU A 29 -0.25 1.22 6.57
N THR A 30 0.79 0.63 7.18
CA THR A 30 1.22 0.99 8.54
C THR A 30 2.01 2.31 8.55
N ARG A 31 2.59 2.67 7.40
CA ARG A 31 3.38 3.88 7.19
C ARG A 31 2.48 5.07 6.89
N GLN A 32 2.61 6.14 7.68
CA GLN A 32 1.71 7.30 7.59
C GLN A 32 1.82 8.00 6.23
N GLU A 33 3.02 8.09 5.64
CA GLU A 33 3.25 8.71 4.34
C GLU A 33 2.56 7.96 3.18
N VAL A 34 2.40 6.63 3.30
CA VAL A 34 1.67 5.83 2.31
C VAL A 34 0.19 6.16 2.38
N VAL A 35 -0.36 6.27 3.60
CA VAL A 35 -1.75 6.65 3.84
C VAL A 35 -2.01 8.07 3.34
N ASP A 36 -1.13 9.02 3.65
CA ASP A 36 -1.25 10.43 3.24
C ASP A 36 -1.22 10.56 1.71
N TYR A 37 -0.31 9.85 1.04
CA TYR A 37 -0.24 9.85 -0.42
C TYR A 37 -1.51 9.29 -1.06
N LEU A 38 -2.05 8.19 -0.53
CA LEU A 38 -3.29 7.59 -1.02
C LEU A 38 -4.48 8.53 -0.78
N PHE A 39 -4.58 9.12 0.41
CA PHE A 39 -5.62 10.07 0.76
C PHE A 39 -5.62 11.27 -0.19
N ASP A 40 -4.46 11.90 -0.40
CA ASP A 40 -4.33 13.04 -1.30
C ASP A 40 -4.67 12.70 -2.75
N SER A 41 -4.18 11.56 -3.22
CA SER A 41 -4.40 11.11 -4.59
C SER A 41 -5.89 10.84 -4.87
N ILE A 42 -6.56 10.18 -3.93
CA ILE A 42 -7.98 9.82 -4.05
C ILE A 42 -8.86 11.06 -3.86
N SER A 43 -8.57 11.90 -2.87
CA SER A 43 -9.32 13.14 -2.59
C SER A 43 -9.30 14.09 -3.78
N LYS A 44 -8.15 14.24 -4.44
CA LYS A 44 -8.03 15.05 -5.67
C LYS A 44 -8.97 14.58 -6.78
N ILE A 45 -9.12 13.26 -6.94
CA ILE A 45 -10.03 12.69 -7.95
C ILE A 45 -11.47 12.97 -7.55
N ILE A 46 -11.86 12.66 -6.30
CA ILE A 46 -13.23 12.86 -5.79
C ILE A 46 -13.67 14.32 -5.99
N ILE A 47 -12.86 15.27 -5.56
CA ILE A 47 -13.16 16.71 -5.68
C ILE A 47 -13.26 17.12 -7.14
N LYS A 48 -12.37 16.61 -8.00
CA LYS A 48 -12.36 16.95 -9.43
C LYS A 48 -13.57 16.42 -10.19
N THR A 49 -14.03 15.22 -9.85
CA THR A 49 -15.09 14.53 -10.60
C THR A 49 -16.46 14.58 -9.91
N ASN A 50 -16.53 15.09 -8.68
CA ASN A 50 -17.73 15.19 -7.86
C ASN A 50 -18.47 13.84 -7.74
N LEU A 51 -17.74 12.78 -7.40
CA LEU A 51 -18.27 11.42 -7.33
C LEU A 51 -19.23 11.24 -6.14
N ASP A 52 -20.39 10.65 -6.41
CA ASP A 52 -21.36 10.29 -5.37
C ASP A 52 -21.10 8.90 -4.77
N TYR A 53 -20.32 8.05 -5.46
CA TYR A 53 -20.03 6.68 -5.03
C TYR A 53 -18.66 6.21 -5.51
N ILE A 54 -17.97 5.46 -4.64
CA ILE A 54 -16.75 4.74 -4.96
C ILE A 54 -16.90 3.28 -4.55
N LYS A 55 -16.63 2.37 -5.50
CA LYS A 55 -16.38 0.97 -5.17
C LYS A 55 -14.90 0.82 -4.82
N TRP A 56 -14.61 0.62 -3.55
CA TRP A 56 -13.25 0.30 -3.08
C TRP A 56 -13.04 -1.20 -3.09
N ASP A 57 -12.07 -1.68 -3.86
CA ASP A 57 -11.82 -3.10 -4.05
C ASP A 57 -10.46 -3.51 -3.47
N MET A 58 -10.33 -4.76 -3.05
CA MET A 58 -9.11 -5.33 -2.48
C MET A 58 -8.91 -6.73 -3.05
N ASN A 59 -8.16 -6.78 -4.16
CA ASN A 59 -8.14 -7.92 -5.09
C ASN A 59 -7.14 -9.04 -4.76
N ARG A 60 -6.50 -9.00 -3.58
CA ARG A 60 -5.60 -10.06 -3.11
C ARG A 60 -5.50 -10.07 -1.59
N HIS A 61 -5.24 -11.23 -1.01
CA HIS A 61 -4.87 -11.31 0.39
C HIS A 61 -3.50 -10.66 0.66
N ILE A 62 -3.34 -10.14 1.87
CA ILE A 62 -2.05 -9.73 2.40
C ILE A 62 -1.25 -11.00 2.67
N THR A 63 -0.08 -11.10 2.05
CA THR A 63 0.90 -12.16 2.29
C THR A 63 2.20 -11.49 2.71
N ASP A 64 3.01 -12.18 3.52
CA ASP A 64 4.31 -11.66 3.99
C ASP A 64 4.18 -10.42 4.87
N ILE A 65 3.24 -10.46 5.83
CA ILE A 65 2.96 -9.38 6.82
C ILE A 65 4.28 -8.95 7.47
N TYR A 66 4.75 -7.76 7.09
CA TYR A 66 5.95 -7.14 7.62
C TYR A 66 5.94 -5.65 7.26
N SER A 67 6.31 -4.80 8.21
CA SER A 67 6.55 -3.37 7.99
C SER A 67 7.99 -3.04 8.34
N ILE A 68 8.67 -2.24 7.53
CA ILE A 68 10.06 -1.85 7.81
C ILE A 68 10.14 -0.86 8.99
N GLU A 69 9.06 -0.12 9.27
CA GLU A 69 9.04 0.93 10.29
C GLU A 69 8.59 0.46 11.67
N LEU A 70 8.05 -0.75 11.76
CA LEU A 70 7.55 -1.31 13.03
C LEU A 70 8.63 -2.13 13.74
N ASP A 71 8.72 -1.98 15.05
CA ASP A 71 9.57 -2.84 15.87
C ASP A 71 9.06 -4.28 15.86
N SER A 72 9.93 -5.26 16.17
CA SER A 72 9.59 -6.68 16.12
C SER A 72 8.36 -7.08 16.95
N GLU A 73 8.06 -6.33 18.02
CA GLU A 73 6.87 -6.55 18.86
C GLU A 73 5.56 -6.09 18.21
N GLN A 74 5.63 -5.23 17.20
CA GLN A 74 4.48 -4.63 16.50
C GLN A 74 4.19 -5.32 15.16
N GLN A 75 4.94 -6.37 14.82
CA GLN A 75 4.83 -7.10 13.54
C GLN A 75 3.71 -8.16 13.53
N MET A 76 3.04 -8.42 14.66
CA MET A 76 1.96 -9.41 14.81
C MET A 76 0.65 -8.81 15.31
#